data_AF-L1PBK0-F1
#
_entry.id   AF-L1PBK0-F1
#
_cell.length_a   1.000
_cell.length_b   1.000
_cell.length_c   1.000
_cell.angle_alpha   90.00
_cell.angle_beta   90.00
_cell.angle_gamma   90.00
#
_symmetry.space_group_name_H-M   'P 1'
#
loop_
_entity.id
_entity.type
_entity.pdbx_description
1 polymer ?
#
loop_
_entity_poly.entity_id
_entity_poly.type
_entity_poly.pdbx_seq_one_letter_code
_entity_poly.pdbx_strand_id
1 'polypeptide(L)'
;MSNIIDWLQNWTMSQIDGDWEHEQGISIGMLDNPGWILKADISNYGDFLKASKPWGRDNDKDWIDFEIKIIAKTYVYIEIFGDINKLNKILYSFKAIIEELEEIEKKGKGILTANRIKEIVDSVL
;
A
#
# COMPACT_ATOMS: atom_id res chain seq x y z
N MET A 1 -5.39 -7.54 -20.94
CA MET A 1 -4.81 -7.25 -19.61
C MET A 1 -5.27 -5.86 -19.23
N SER A 2 -5.97 -5.70 -18.10
CA SER A 2 -6.28 -4.38 -17.57
C SER A 2 -4.98 -3.73 -17.13
N ASN A 3 -4.77 -2.46 -17.47
CA ASN A 3 -3.61 -1.69 -17.01
C ASN A 3 -3.67 -1.55 -15.48
N ILE A 4 -2.55 -1.25 -14.82
CA ILE A 4 -2.49 -0.98 -13.38
C ILE A 4 -3.42 0.16 -12.96
N ILE A 5 -3.63 1.13 -13.84
CA ILE A 5 -4.59 2.23 -13.63
C ILE A 5 -6.03 1.70 -13.59
N ASP A 6 -6.41 0.82 -14.51
CA ASP A 6 -7.75 0.20 -14.52
C ASP A 6 -7.97 -0.62 -13.24
N TRP A 7 -6.93 -1.34 -12.79
CA TRP A 7 -6.99 -2.07 -11.53
C TRP A 7 -7.19 -1.12 -10.35
N LEU A 8 -6.45 -0.01 -10.28
CA LEU A 8 -6.58 0.97 -9.22
C LEU A 8 -8.00 1.55 -9.18
N GLN A 9 -8.55 1.92 -10.35
CA GLN A 9 -9.92 2.42 -10.46
C GLN A 9 -10.94 1.39 -9.97
N ASN A 10 -10.80 0.12 -10.36
CA ASN A 10 -11.70 -0.95 -9.94
C ASN A 10 -11.60 -1.25 -8.44
N TRP A 11 -10.39 -1.30 -7.90
CA TRP A 11 -10.17 -1.48 -6.47
C TRP A 11 -10.74 -0.30 -5.68
N THR A 12 -10.51 0.94 -6.12
CA THR A 12 -11.10 2.12 -5.47
C THR A 12 -12.63 2.07 -5.51
N MET A 13 -13.23 1.70 -6.65
CA MET A 13 -14.69 1.51 -6.75
C MET A 13 -15.22 0.44 -5.79
N SER A 14 -14.44 -0.61 -5.49
CA SER A 14 -14.86 -1.65 -4.55
C SER A 14 -14.73 -1.24 -3.08
N GLN A 15 -13.96 -0.19 -2.77
CA GLN A 15 -13.83 0.33 -1.41
C GLN A 15 -14.91 1.35 -1.05
N ILE A 16 -15.56 2.00 -2.04
CA ILE A 16 -16.58 3.03 -1.79
C ILE A 16 -17.79 2.40 -1.13
N ASP A 17 -18.06 2.80 0.11
CA ASP A 17 -19.15 2.27 0.94
C ASP A 17 -20.01 3.35 1.62
N GLY A 18 -19.72 4.64 1.39
CA GLY A 18 -20.42 5.76 2.02
C GLY A 18 -19.59 6.47 3.09
N ASP A 19 -18.59 5.81 3.67
CA ASP A 19 -17.71 6.36 4.70
C ASP A 19 -16.25 6.44 4.19
N TRP A 20 -15.78 5.43 3.46
CA TRP A 20 -14.39 5.35 2.99
C TRP A 20 -13.98 6.54 2.09
N GLU A 21 -14.91 7.08 1.29
CA GLU A 21 -14.65 8.26 0.45
C GLU A 21 -14.62 9.58 1.22
N HIS A 22 -15.18 9.61 2.43
CA HIS A 22 -15.16 10.76 3.33
C HIS A 22 -13.91 10.76 4.23
N GLU A 23 -13.23 9.61 4.34
CA GLU A 23 -11.91 9.47 4.93
C GLU A 23 -10.80 9.80 3.91
N GLN A 24 -9.55 9.37 4.13
CA GLN A 24 -8.43 9.76 3.26
C GLN A 24 -8.36 8.98 1.94
N GLY A 25 -9.19 7.95 1.77
CA GLY A 25 -9.27 7.15 0.55
C GLY A 25 -7.90 6.70 0.03
N ILE A 26 -7.63 6.96 -1.26
CA ILE A 26 -6.32 6.79 -1.86
C ILE A 26 -5.80 8.10 -2.47
N SER A 27 -4.52 8.38 -2.26
CA SER A 27 -3.84 9.54 -2.84
C SER A 27 -2.45 9.17 -3.37
N ILE A 28 -2.06 9.83 -4.46
CA ILE A 28 -0.73 9.75 -5.06
C ILE A 28 -0.16 11.17 -5.10
N GLY A 29 0.99 11.37 -4.49
CA GLY A 29 1.63 12.68 -4.35
C GLY A 29 3.13 12.63 -4.59
N MET A 30 3.74 13.81 -4.61
CA MET A 30 5.18 13.99 -4.72
C MET A 30 5.82 14.15 -3.33
N LEU A 31 7.04 13.65 -3.17
CA LEU A 31 7.92 13.91 -2.03
C LEU A 31 8.88 15.08 -2.32
N ASP A 32 9.28 15.81 -1.28
CA ASP A 32 10.15 16.99 -1.36
C ASP A 32 11.55 16.66 -1.92
N ASN A 33 12.08 15.48 -1.62
CA ASN A 33 13.26 14.92 -2.28
C ASN A 33 12.77 14.00 -3.41
N PRO A 34 12.90 14.38 -4.70
CA PRO A 34 11.99 13.97 -5.76
C PRO A 34 11.65 12.48 -5.74
N GLY A 35 10.38 12.21 -5.47
CA GLY A 35 9.86 10.87 -5.33
C GLY A 35 8.34 10.86 -5.32
N TRP A 36 7.79 9.67 -5.30
CA TRP A 36 6.35 9.45 -5.22
C TRP A 36 6.00 8.89 -3.85
N ILE A 37 4.81 9.25 -3.39
CA ILE A 37 4.14 8.59 -2.27
C ILE A 37 2.74 8.19 -2.69
N LEU A 38 2.40 6.93 -2.47
CA LEU A 38 1.04 6.44 -2.44
C LEU A 38 0.62 6.30 -0.98
N LYS A 39 -0.52 6.87 -0.61
CA LYS A 39 -1.16 6.66 0.68
C LYS A 39 -2.56 6.11 0.44
N ALA A 40 -2.89 4.99 1.07
CA ALA A 40 -4.20 4.37 0.97
C ALA A 40 -4.74 3.97 2.35
N ASP A 41 -6.02 4.25 2.56
CA ASP A 41 -6.80 3.69 3.66
C ASP A 41 -7.11 2.22 3.38
N ILE A 42 -6.66 1.36 4.29
CA ILE A 42 -6.82 -0.10 4.22
C ILE A 42 -7.41 -0.64 5.53
N SER A 43 -8.23 0.16 6.21
CA SER A 43 -8.83 -0.14 7.52
C SER A 43 -9.64 -1.44 7.53
N ASN A 44 -10.24 -1.82 6.40
CA ASN A 44 -10.92 -3.12 6.22
C ASN A 44 -10.02 -4.33 6.50
N TYR A 45 -8.70 -4.19 6.37
CA TYR A 45 -7.73 -5.25 6.58
C TYR A 45 -7.00 -5.16 7.94
N GLY A 46 -7.45 -4.29 8.85
CA GLY A 46 -6.72 -3.96 10.07
C GLY A 46 -6.41 -5.14 11.00
N ASP A 47 -7.30 -6.14 11.06
CA ASP A 47 -7.10 -7.35 11.86
C ASP A 47 -6.00 -8.28 11.30
N PHE A 48 -5.60 -8.10 10.04
CA PHE A 48 -4.61 -8.93 9.35
C PHE A 48 -3.23 -8.27 9.25
N LEU A 49 -3.03 -7.12 9.91
CA LEU A 49 -1.83 -6.30 9.80
C LEU A 49 -1.21 -6.01 11.15
N LYS A 50 0.06 -5.60 11.10
CA LYS A 50 0.76 -4.98 12.23
C LYS A 50 1.43 -3.70 11.74
N ALA A 51 1.50 -2.71 12.62
CA ALA A 51 2.24 -1.50 12.33
C ALA A 51 3.70 -1.84 11.97
N SER A 52 4.24 -1.12 11.00
CA SER A 52 5.64 -1.23 10.60
C SER A 52 6.31 0.14 10.71
N LYS A 53 7.61 0.16 10.46
CA LYS A 53 8.37 1.39 10.21
C LYS A 53 9.15 1.21 8.90
N PRO A 54 9.47 2.31 8.20
CA PRO A 54 10.38 2.25 7.07
C PRO A 54 11.72 1.62 7.49
N TRP A 55 12.34 0.87 6.59
CA TRP A 55 13.70 0.36 6.78
C TRP A 55 14.74 1.47 6.63
N GLY A 56 14.34 2.55 5.95
CA GLY A 56 15.22 3.66 5.64
C GLY A 56 15.96 3.42 4.32
N ARG A 57 16.57 4.49 3.83
CA ARG A 57 17.35 4.50 2.59
C ARG A 57 18.75 5.00 2.88
N ASP A 58 19.74 4.37 2.24
CA ASP A 58 21.15 4.77 2.31
C ASP A 58 21.55 5.70 1.16
N ASN A 59 20.65 5.91 0.18
CA ASN A 59 20.88 6.75 -0.98
C ASN A 59 19.56 7.32 -1.58
N ASP A 60 19.69 8.27 -2.53
CA ASP A 60 18.56 8.97 -3.17
C ASP A 60 18.13 8.39 -4.53
N LYS A 61 18.68 7.26 -4.96
CA LYS A 61 18.41 6.61 -6.26
C LYS A 61 17.92 5.17 -6.07
N ASP A 62 17.11 4.70 -7.00
CA ASP A 62 16.68 3.30 -7.06
C ASP A 62 16.15 2.76 -5.71
N TRP A 63 15.30 3.53 -5.04
CA TRP A 63 14.82 3.20 -3.70
C TRP A 63 13.30 3.13 -3.65
N ILE A 64 12.81 2.19 -2.85
CA ILE A 64 11.40 2.02 -2.52
C ILE A 64 11.31 1.48 -1.09
N ASP A 65 10.35 1.97 -0.33
CA ASP A 65 10.11 1.55 1.05
C ASP A 65 8.63 1.78 1.38
N PHE A 66 8.17 1.32 2.54
CA PHE A 66 6.77 1.41 2.94
C PHE A 66 6.60 1.51 4.45
N GLU A 67 5.40 1.93 4.88
CA GLU A 67 5.00 1.92 6.28
C GLU A 67 3.52 1.52 6.41
N ILE A 68 3.22 0.68 7.39
CA ILE A 68 1.85 0.43 7.88
C ILE A 68 1.65 1.25 9.14
N LYS A 69 0.72 2.21 9.09
CA LYS A 69 0.34 3.04 10.23
C LYS A 69 -0.98 2.55 10.80
N ILE A 70 -0.97 2.17 12.08
CA ILE A 70 -2.18 1.81 12.84
C ILE A 70 -2.35 2.86 13.93
N ILE A 71 -3.31 3.77 13.76
CA ILE A 71 -3.62 4.81 14.76
C ILE A 71 -4.65 4.28 15.76
N ALA A 72 -5.68 3.63 15.23
CA ALA A 72 -6.68 2.86 15.97
C ALA A 72 -7.07 1.63 15.14
N LYS A 73 -7.87 0.72 15.70
CA LYS A 73 -8.43 -0.41 14.92
C LYS A 73 -9.19 0.04 13.68
N THR A 74 -9.76 1.25 13.72
CA THR A 74 -10.57 1.84 12.65
C THR A 74 -9.76 2.68 11.66
N TYR A 75 -8.46 2.92 11.90
CA TYR A 75 -7.63 3.79 11.07
C TYR A 75 -6.29 3.12 10.78
N VAL A 76 -6.25 2.40 9.66
CA VAL A 76 -5.07 1.68 9.18
C VAL A 76 -4.71 2.17 7.79
N TYR A 77 -3.49 2.68 7.65
CA TYR A 77 -2.97 3.20 6.39
C TYR A 77 -1.76 2.40 5.94
N ILE A 78 -1.64 2.26 4.62
CA ILE A 78 -0.36 1.95 3.99
C ILE A 78 0.16 3.18 3.27
N GLU A 79 1.44 3.46 3.47
CA GLU A 79 2.21 4.39 2.67
C GLU A 79 3.30 3.63 1.94
N ILE A 80 3.41 3.82 0.63
CA ILE A 80 4.50 3.27 -0.19
C ILE A 80 5.18 4.45 -0.88
N PHE A 81 6.49 4.54 -0.72
CA PHE A 81 7.29 5.66 -1.19
C PHE A 81 8.49 5.17 -1.98
N GLY A 82 8.89 5.95 -2.99
CA GLY A 82 10.05 5.63 -3.81
C GLY A 82 10.53 6.80 -4.65
N ASP A 83 11.68 6.63 -5.30
CA ASP A 83 12.22 7.66 -6.17
C ASP A 83 11.31 8.00 -7.37
N ILE A 84 11.66 9.06 -8.11
CA ILE A 84 10.87 9.60 -9.22
C ILE A 84 10.50 8.57 -10.31
N ASN A 85 11.26 7.49 -10.47
CA ASN A 85 11.02 6.43 -11.45
C ASN A 85 10.19 5.26 -10.90
N LYS A 86 9.76 5.31 -9.63
CA LYS A 86 9.10 4.18 -8.95
C LYS A 86 7.59 4.17 -8.99
N LEU A 87 6.93 5.15 -9.63
CA LEU A 87 5.46 5.21 -9.62
C LEU A 87 4.81 3.88 -10.06
N ASN A 88 5.24 3.29 -11.17
CA ASN A 88 4.71 1.99 -11.60
C ASN A 88 4.95 0.89 -10.56
N LYS A 89 6.18 0.78 -10.04
CA LYS A 89 6.53 -0.24 -9.04
C LYS A 89 5.74 -0.06 -7.74
N ILE A 90 5.47 1.18 -7.32
CA ILE A 90 4.60 1.52 -6.18
C ILE A 90 3.19 0.99 -6.43
N LEU A 91 2.61 1.26 -7.59
CA LEU A 91 1.24 0.83 -7.92
C LEU A 91 1.11 -0.70 -7.98
N TYR A 92 2.06 -1.39 -8.62
CA TYR A 92 2.06 -2.85 -8.67
C TYR A 92 2.36 -3.49 -7.30
N SER A 93 3.19 -2.86 -6.47
CA SER A 93 3.42 -3.32 -5.09
C SER A 93 2.15 -3.18 -4.27
N PHE A 94 1.47 -2.03 -4.36
CA PHE A 94 0.19 -1.82 -3.69
C PHE A 94 -0.83 -2.89 -4.11
N LYS A 95 -0.95 -3.15 -5.41
CA LYS A 95 -1.79 -4.23 -5.92
C LYS A 95 -1.49 -5.59 -5.30
N ALA A 96 -0.24 -6.02 -5.35
CA ALA A 96 0.15 -7.33 -4.84
C ALA A 96 -0.07 -7.46 -3.31
N ILE A 97 0.10 -6.36 -2.57
CA ILE A 97 -0.19 -6.32 -1.12
C ILE A 97 -1.68 -6.50 -0.87
N ILE A 98 -2.54 -5.78 -1.62
CA ILE A 98 -4.00 -5.92 -1.51
C ILE A 98 -4.45 -7.35 -1.86
N GLU A 99 -3.96 -7.93 -2.97
CA GLU A 99 -4.33 -9.30 -3.35
C GLU A 99 -3.93 -10.33 -2.27
N GLU A 100 -2.78 -10.14 -1.61
CA GLU A 100 -2.38 -11.02 -0.50
C GLU A 100 -3.23 -10.81 0.76
N LEU A 101 -3.66 -9.57 1.05
CA LEU A 101 -4.60 -9.26 2.13
C LEU A 101 -5.99 -9.87 1.89
N GLU A 102 -6.53 -9.75 0.69
CA GLU A 102 -7.81 -10.36 0.30
C GLU A 102 -7.79 -11.89 0.49
N GLU A 103 -6.66 -12.54 0.16
CA GLU A 103 -6.49 -13.97 0.37
C GLU A 103 -6.35 -14.37 1.85
N ILE A 104 -5.76 -13.52 2.69
CA ILE A 104 -5.70 -13.72 4.14
C ILE A 104 -7.09 -13.54 4.76
N GLU A 105 -7.80 -12.48 4.38
CA GLU A 105 -9.15 -12.19 4.82
C GLU A 105 -10.11 -13.33 4.48
N LYS A 106 -10.07 -13.81 3.23
CA LYS A 106 -10.88 -14.96 2.78
C LYS A 106 -10.63 -16.24 3.58
N LYS A 107 -9.42 -16.42 4.09
CA LYS A 107 -9.06 -17.56 4.97
C LYS A 107 -9.49 -17.32 6.42
N GLY A 108 -9.81 -16.08 6.79
CA GLY A 108 -10.18 -15.66 8.14
C GLY A 108 -9.05 -15.80 9.16
N LYS A 109 -7.80 -16.01 8.72
CA LYS A 109 -6.64 -16.19 9.58
C LYS A 109 -5.33 -15.84 8.87
N GLY A 110 -4.41 -15.26 9.62
CA GLY A 110 -3.08 -14.89 9.15
C GLY A 110 -2.75 -13.45 9.52
N ILE A 111 -1.48 -13.09 9.38
CA ILE A 111 -1.00 -11.72 9.49
C ILE A 111 -0.06 -11.48 8.32
N LEU A 112 -0.33 -10.46 7.52
CA LEU A 112 0.61 -9.99 6.53
C LEU A 112 1.72 -9.21 7.24
N THR A 113 2.89 -9.84 7.35
CA THR A 113 4.02 -9.26 8.09
C THR A 113 4.75 -8.23 7.25
N ALA A 114 5.41 -7.27 7.91
CA ALA A 114 6.22 -6.27 7.22
C ALA A 114 7.37 -6.90 6.40
N ASN A 115 7.99 -8.00 6.86
CA ASN A 115 8.96 -8.75 6.06
C ASN A 115 8.34 -9.31 4.77
N ARG A 116 7.11 -9.82 4.85
CA ARG A 116 6.41 -10.34 3.67
C ARG A 116 6.05 -9.22 2.69
N ILE A 117 5.62 -8.07 3.19
CA ILE A 117 5.40 -6.88 2.34
C ILE A 117 6.71 -6.47 1.65
N LYS A 118 7.84 -6.50 2.36
CA LYS A 118 9.15 -6.21 1.77
C LYS A 118 9.50 -7.18 0.64
N GLU A 119 9.27 -8.49 0.84
CA GLU A 119 9.46 -9.49 -0.22
C GLU A 119 8.58 -9.22 -1.46
N ILE A 120 7.32 -8.84 -1.25
CA ILE A 120 6.40 -8.45 -2.34
C ILE A 120 6.99 -7.28 -3.11
N VAL A 121 7.30 -6.17 -2.42
CA VAL A 121 7.86 -4.95 -3.00
C VAL A 121 9.15 -5.23 -3.77
N ASP A 122 10.02 -6.09 -3.25
CA ASP A 122 11.28 -6.44 -3.91
C ASP A 122 11.07 -7.29 -5.17
N SER A 123 10.06 -8.16 -5.17
CA SER A 123 9.76 -9.08 -6.28
C SER A 123 9.04 -8.44 -7.47
N VAL A 124 8.34 -7.32 -7.25
CA VAL A 124 7.64 -6.58 -8.30
C VAL A 124 8.67 -5.93 -9.23
N LEU A 125 8.60 -6.28 -10.52
CA LEU A 125 9.48 -5.78 -11.58
C LEU A 125 9.07 -4.38 -12.05
#